data_AF-A0A7J8WKY2-F1
#
_entry.id   AF-A0A7J8WKY2-F1
#
_cell.length_a   1.000
_cell.length_b   1.000
_cell.length_c   1.000
_cell.angle_alpha   90.00
_cell.angle_beta   90.00
_cell.angle_gamma   90.00
#
_symmetry.space_group_name_H-M   'P 1'
#
loop_
_entity.id
_entity.type
_entity.pdbx_description
1 polymer ?
#
loop_
_entity_poly.entity_id
_entity_poly.type
_entity_poly.pdbx_seq_one_letter_code
_entity_poly.pdbx_strand_id
1 'polypeptide(L)'
;MNGQHLRAIPFEELSQLIGERWKSTGLLTESGGPFVDDAVQLLKDGIDLVTDSDTALSNLLSYPVHATLTSPEGRPIVEDKLSEVSAHLLAAYDSGELYGALEEGPTGWQKWVKGFGKTLKRKGKSLFMPLRVLLTGKLHGPDMGSSVILIYKAGNHGIVSPQAGFMTLKERFEILRQLNWEALNQDHPALESAATISN
;
A
#
# COMPACT_ATOMS: atom_id res chain seq x y z
N MET A 1 -24.79 -12.72 -5.50
CA MET A 1 -24.64 -12.57 -4.04
C MET A 1 -24.17 -11.16 -3.78
N ASN A 2 -24.84 -10.39 -2.91
CA ASN A 2 -24.52 -8.97 -2.63
C ASN A 2 -23.79 -8.81 -1.28
N GLY A 3 -23.39 -7.58 -0.95
CA GLY A 3 -22.50 -7.30 0.18
C GLY A 3 -23.12 -7.60 1.56
N GLN A 4 -24.45 -7.57 1.68
CA GLN A 4 -25.14 -7.99 2.91
C GLN A 4 -25.08 -9.50 3.09
N HIS A 5 -25.24 -10.28 2.01
CA HIS A 5 -25.13 -11.74 2.07
C HIS A 5 -23.69 -12.19 2.34
N LEU A 6 -22.70 -11.53 1.72
CA LEU A 6 -21.28 -11.82 1.96
C LEU A 6 -20.84 -11.60 3.41
N ARG A 7 -21.40 -10.58 4.06
CA ARG A 7 -21.10 -10.29 5.47
C ARG A 7 -21.78 -11.25 6.45
N ALA A 8 -22.80 -11.98 6.00
CA ALA A 8 -23.57 -12.90 6.84
C ALA A 8 -23.04 -14.34 6.84
N ILE A 9 -22.22 -14.72 5.85
CA ILE A 9 -21.63 -16.06 5.79
C ILE A 9 -20.45 -16.19 6.76
N PRO A 10 -20.21 -17.41 7.31
CA PRO A 10 -19.03 -17.68 8.13
C PRO A 10 -17.73 -17.34 7.40
N PHE A 11 -16.72 -16.89 8.16
CA PHE A 11 -15.43 -16.49 7.58
C PHE A 11 -14.77 -17.62 6.77
N GLU A 12 -14.84 -18.86 7.25
CA GLU A 12 -14.30 -20.03 6.55
C GLU A 12 -14.93 -20.20 5.15
N GLU A 13 -16.26 -20.06 5.07
CA GLU A 13 -17.00 -20.17 3.81
C GLU A 13 -16.68 -18.98 2.88
N LEU A 14 -16.54 -17.78 3.44
CA LEU A 14 -16.13 -16.59 2.70
C LEU A 14 -14.71 -16.75 2.13
N SER A 15 -13.78 -17.24 2.95
CA SER A 15 -12.38 -17.44 2.57
C SER A 15 -12.27 -18.47 1.45
N GLN A 16 -12.95 -19.61 1.58
CA GLN A 16 -13.01 -20.62 0.53
C GLN A 16 -13.59 -20.07 -0.77
N LEU A 17 -14.71 -19.34 -0.70
CA LEU A 17 -15.38 -18.77 -1.88
C LEU A 17 -14.50 -17.78 -2.64
N ILE A 18 -13.87 -16.84 -1.92
CA ILE A 18 -13.00 -15.82 -2.50
C ILE A 18 -11.67 -16.44 -2.97
N GLY A 19 -11.10 -17.36 -2.20
CA GLY A 19 -9.86 -18.04 -2.55
C GLY A 19 -9.98 -18.87 -3.82
N GLU A 20 -11.06 -19.64 -3.99
CA GLU A 20 -11.35 -20.36 -5.24
C GLU A 20 -11.53 -19.40 -6.43
N ARG A 21 -12.12 -18.23 -6.20
CA ARG A 21 -12.21 -17.19 -7.23
C ARG A 21 -10.82 -16.68 -7.64
N TRP A 22 -9.98 -16.30 -6.68
CA TRP A 22 -8.66 -15.76 -7.00
C TRP A 22 -7.76 -16.79 -7.68
N LYS A 23 -7.91 -18.07 -7.34
CA LYS A 23 -7.23 -19.15 -8.04
C LYS A 23 -7.75 -19.34 -9.47
N SER A 24 -9.07 -19.40 -9.64
CA SER A 24 -9.69 -19.63 -10.96
C SER A 24 -9.50 -18.46 -11.94
N THR A 25 -9.41 -17.24 -11.44
CA THR A 25 -9.05 -16.03 -12.22
C THR A 25 -7.55 -15.88 -12.44
N GLY A 26 -6.75 -16.75 -11.83
CA GLY A 26 -5.31 -16.78 -12.00
C GLY A 26 -4.57 -15.66 -11.25
N LEU A 27 -5.18 -15.02 -10.26
CA LEU A 27 -4.49 -14.06 -9.39
C LEU A 27 -3.58 -14.78 -8.39
N LEU A 28 -4.04 -15.90 -7.85
CA LEU A 28 -3.29 -16.76 -6.93
C LEU A 28 -3.09 -18.16 -7.52
N THR A 29 -2.07 -18.87 -7.06
CA THR A 29 -1.80 -20.27 -7.42
C THR A 29 -2.56 -21.26 -6.53
N GLU A 30 -2.91 -20.83 -5.31
CA GLU A 30 -3.62 -21.61 -4.30
C GLU A 30 -4.92 -20.90 -3.88
N SER A 31 -5.93 -21.68 -3.47
CA SER A 31 -7.25 -21.18 -3.10
C SER A 31 -7.48 -21.10 -1.58
N GLY A 32 -6.48 -21.44 -0.77
CA GLY A 32 -6.59 -21.39 0.68
C GLY A 32 -5.23 -21.27 1.35
N GLY A 33 -5.25 -21.24 2.68
CA GLY A 33 -4.06 -21.11 3.52
C GLY A 33 -3.84 -19.70 4.05
N PRO A 34 -2.82 -19.50 4.90
CA PRO A 34 -2.70 -18.30 5.74
C PRO A 34 -2.66 -16.98 4.95
N PHE A 35 -2.07 -16.99 3.76
CA PHE A 35 -2.06 -15.79 2.91
C PHE A 35 -3.46 -15.44 2.40
N VAL A 36 -4.23 -16.43 1.95
CA VAL A 36 -5.59 -16.24 1.45
C VAL A 36 -6.48 -15.73 2.59
N ASP A 37 -6.38 -16.34 3.77
CA ASP A 37 -7.16 -15.94 4.94
C ASP A 37 -6.83 -14.50 5.36
N ASP A 38 -5.54 -14.14 5.43
CA ASP A 38 -5.12 -12.78 5.75
C ASP A 38 -5.61 -11.76 4.69
N ALA A 39 -5.56 -12.12 3.40
CA ALA A 39 -6.03 -11.28 2.30
C ALA A 39 -7.55 -11.07 2.34
N VAL A 40 -8.32 -12.14 2.55
CA VAL A 40 -9.78 -12.07 2.69
C VAL A 40 -10.13 -11.24 3.91
N GLN A 41 -9.48 -11.48 5.05
CA GLN A 41 -9.72 -10.72 6.28
C GLN A 41 -9.42 -9.23 6.12
N LEU A 42 -8.38 -8.87 5.36
CA LEU A 42 -8.03 -7.47 5.09
C LEU A 42 -9.02 -6.78 4.15
N LEU A 43 -9.56 -7.50 3.17
CA LEU A 43 -10.32 -6.92 2.06
C LEU A 43 -11.84 -7.05 2.20
N LYS A 44 -12.33 -7.98 3.03
CA LYS A 44 -13.77 -8.34 3.11
C LYS A 44 -14.72 -7.17 3.31
N ASP A 45 -14.31 -6.13 4.03
CA ASP A 45 -15.18 -4.98 4.31
C ASP A 45 -15.36 -4.05 3.10
N GLY A 46 -14.51 -4.19 2.08
CA GLY A 46 -14.59 -3.45 0.81
C GLY A 46 -15.10 -4.29 -0.36
N ILE A 47 -15.60 -5.51 -0.12
CA ILE A 47 -16.08 -6.45 -1.14
C ILE A 47 -17.60 -6.57 -1.04
N ASP A 48 -18.31 -5.97 -1.99
CA ASP A 48 -19.78 -6.04 -2.07
C ASP A 48 -20.25 -7.21 -2.94
N LEU A 49 -19.46 -7.63 -3.91
CA LEU A 49 -19.68 -8.82 -4.73
C LEU A 49 -18.44 -9.69 -4.69
N VAL A 50 -18.62 -11.01 -4.81
CA VAL A 50 -17.49 -11.96 -4.97
C VAL A 50 -16.60 -11.53 -6.14
N THR A 51 -17.15 -10.89 -7.18
CA THR A 51 -16.40 -10.33 -8.30
C THR A 51 -15.49 -9.17 -7.97
N ASP A 52 -15.81 -8.42 -6.92
CA ASP A 52 -15.04 -7.24 -6.53
C ASP A 52 -13.74 -7.65 -5.83
N SER A 53 -13.66 -8.89 -5.33
CA SER A 53 -12.45 -9.39 -4.67
C SER A 53 -11.26 -9.41 -5.60
N ASP A 54 -11.45 -9.63 -6.91
CA ASP A 54 -10.36 -9.62 -7.90
C ASP A 54 -9.73 -8.23 -7.95
N THR A 55 -10.57 -7.22 -8.16
CA THR A 55 -10.15 -5.81 -8.19
C THR A 55 -9.51 -5.41 -6.87
N ALA A 56 -10.08 -5.84 -5.74
CA ALA A 56 -9.53 -5.54 -4.41
C ALA A 56 -8.11 -6.12 -4.24
N LEU A 57 -7.90 -7.38 -4.62
CA LEU A 57 -6.59 -8.03 -4.53
C LEU A 57 -5.58 -7.44 -5.53
N SER A 58 -5.97 -7.25 -6.79
CA SER A 58 -5.11 -6.60 -7.80
C SER A 58 -4.71 -5.19 -7.37
N ASN A 59 -5.63 -4.43 -6.76
CA ASN A 59 -5.33 -3.11 -6.20
C ASN A 59 -4.36 -3.19 -5.02
N LEU A 60 -4.43 -4.20 -4.16
CA LEU A 60 -3.45 -4.37 -3.09
C LEU A 60 -2.04 -4.66 -3.65
N LEU A 61 -1.96 -5.51 -4.67
CA LEU A 61 -0.71 -5.98 -5.28
C LEU A 61 -0.04 -4.96 -6.21
N SER A 62 -0.80 -4.02 -6.76
CA SER A 62 -0.30 -2.95 -7.62
C SER A 62 0.46 -1.86 -6.84
N TYR A 63 1.26 -1.06 -7.55
CA TYR A 63 2.01 0.05 -6.96
C TYR A 63 2.02 1.30 -7.88
N PRO A 64 0.90 2.05 -7.95
CA PRO A 64 0.74 3.19 -8.86
C PRO A 64 1.38 4.48 -8.31
N VAL A 65 2.60 4.40 -7.75
CA VAL A 65 3.20 5.51 -7.00
C VAL A 65 3.39 6.75 -7.86
N HIS A 66 3.85 6.63 -9.10
CA HIS A 66 4.05 7.79 -9.98
C HIS A 66 2.74 8.54 -10.22
N ALA A 67 1.69 7.82 -10.61
CA ALA A 67 0.38 8.41 -10.86
C ALA A 67 -0.17 9.12 -9.61
N THR A 68 0.03 8.52 -8.43
CA THR A 68 -0.36 9.13 -7.16
C THR A 68 0.45 10.39 -6.84
N LEU A 69 1.77 10.37 -7.04
CA LEU A 69 2.65 11.50 -6.71
C LEU A 69 2.45 12.70 -7.65
N THR A 70 2.06 12.45 -8.91
CA THR A 70 1.75 13.50 -9.88
C THR A 70 0.28 13.94 -9.85
N SER A 71 -0.55 13.35 -8.98
CA SER A 71 -1.97 13.71 -8.88
C SER A 71 -2.17 14.98 -8.05
N PRO A 72 -3.24 15.76 -8.31
CA PRO A 72 -3.60 16.91 -7.47
C PRO A 72 -3.76 16.57 -5.98
N GLU A 73 -4.28 15.38 -5.68
CA GLU A 73 -4.49 14.88 -4.32
C GLU A 73 -3.20 14.41 -3.64
N GLY A 74 -2.20 13.98 -4.42
CA GLY A 74 -0.88 13.61 -3.93
C GLY A 74 0.02 14.81 -3.62
N ARG A 75 -0.23 15.95 -4.26
CA ARG A 75 0.57 17.18 -4.14
C ARG A 75 0.85 17.61 -2.69
N PRO A 76 -0.15 17.70 -1.78
CA PRO A 76 0.11 18.15 -0.41
C PRO A 76 1.06 17.22 0.36
N ILE A 77 1.13 15.95 -0.03
CA ILE A 77 2.05 14.97 0.59
C ILE A 77 3.47 15.18 0.08
N VAL A 78 3.63 15.41 -1.24
CA VAL A 78 4.93 15.71 -1.85
C VAL A 78 5.54 16.97 -1.22
N GLU A 79 4.74 18.05 -1.14
CA GLU A 79 5.13 19.33 -0.56
C GLU A 79 5.49 19.24 0.94
N ASP A 80 4.89 18.30 1.67
CA ASP A 80 5.24 17.99 3.07
C ASP A 80 6.51 17.10 3.17
N LYS A 81 7.56 17.47 2.43
CA LYS A 81 8.91 16.88 2.51
C LYS A 81 8.90 15.35 2.35
N LEU A 82 8.14 14.83 1.38
CA LEU A 82 8.05 13.39 1.16
C LEU A 82 9.42 12.75 0.85
N SER A 83 10.30 13.49 0.18
CA SER A 83 11.67 13.06 -0.11
C SER A 83 12.48 12.73 1.15
N GLU A 84 12.33 13.50 2.23
CA GLU A 84 12.99 13.23 3.51
C GLU A 84 12.47 11.92 4.13
N VAL A 85 11.15 11.69 4.08
CA VAL A 85 10.53 10.44 4.56
C VAL A 85 11.00 9.25 3.72
N SER A 86 11.06 9.43 2.40
CA SER A 86 11.55 8.40 1.47
C SER A 86 13.01 8.03 1.74
N ALA A 87 13.89 9.00 1.96
CA ALA A 87 15.29 8.74 2.27
C ALA A 87 15.45 7.90 3.55
N HIS A 88 14.70 8.22 4.61
CA HIS A 88 14.72 7.42 5.84
C HIS A 88 14.12 6.03 5.64
N LEU A 89 13.06 5.91 4.83
CA LEU A 89 12.44 4.63 4.51
C LEU A 89 13.40 3.73 3.73
N LEU A 90 14.09 4.27 2.72
CA LEU A 90 15.13 3.58 1.96
C LEU A 90 16.24 3.09 2.90
N ALA A 91 16.74 3.95 3.79
CA ALA A 91 17.76 3.56 4.77
C ALA A 91 17.29 2.43 5.72
N ALA A 92 16.03 2.46 6.17
CA ALA A 92 15.46 1.40 7.01
C ALA A 92 15.27 0.07 6.26
N TYR A 93 15.06 0.12 4.94
CA TYR A 93 15.01 -1.08 4.10
C TYR A 93 16.40 -1.63 3.81
N ASP A 94 17.35 -0.77 3.44
CA ASP A 94 18.73 -1.14 3.11
C ASP A 94 19.47 -1.74 4.32
N SER A 95 19.14 -1.28 5.53
CA SER A 95 19.68 -1.84 6.78
C SER A 95 19.05 -3.18 7.19
N GLY A 96 17.95 -3.59 6.54
CA GLY A 96 17.14 -4.75 6.92
C GLY A 96 16.21 -4.51 8.10
N GLU A 97 16.20 -3.32 8.71
CA GLU A 97 15.33 -3.00 9.86
C GLU A 97 13.84 -3.18 9.53
N LEU A 98 13.39 -2.63 8.39
CA LEU A 98 12.01 -2.79 7.93
C LEU A 98 11.71 -4.25 7.58
N TYR A 99 12.64 -4.95 6.93
CA TYR A 99 12.44 -6.35 6.55
C TYR A 99 12.21 -7.22 7.79
N GLY A 100 13.07 -7.13 8.80
CA GLY A 100 12.91 -7.86 10.06
C GLY A 100 11.61 -7.51 10.79
N ALA A 101 11.20 -6.25 10.77
CA ALA A 101 9.92 -5.83 11.35
C ALA A 101 8.70 -6.45 10.66
N LEU A 102 8.75 -6.64 9.34
CA LEU A 102 7.68 -7.29 8.57
C LEU A 102 7.66 -8.81 8.78
N GLU A 103 8.83 -9.43 8.95
CA GLU A 103 8.97 -10.84 9.30
C GLU A 103 8.36 -11.16 10.68
N GLU A 104 8.54 -10.28 11.65
CA GLU A 104 7.90 -10.34 12.98
C GLU A 104 6.37 -10.08 12.95
N GLY A 105 5.80 -9.75 11.78
CA GLY A 105 4.37 -9.56 11.60
C GLY A 105 3.81 -8.29 12.28
N PRO A 106 2.55 -8.29 12.75
CA PRO A 106 1.88 -7.08 13.23
C PRO A 106 2.60 -6.36 14.39
N THR A 107 3.16 -7.12 15.33
CA THR A 107 3.88 -6.58 16.48
C THR A 107 5.18 -5.91 16.05
N GLY A 108 5.94 -6.54 15.16
CA GLY A 108 7.18 -5.98 14.60
C GLY A 108 6.91 -4.69 13.84
N TRP A 109 5.92 -4.70 12.95
CA TRP A 109 5.44 -3.51 12.24
C TRP A 109 5.08 -2.36 13.20
N GLN A 110 4.30 -2.61 14.24
CA GLN A 110 3.89 -1.59 15.21
C GLN A 110 5.07 -0.99 15.98
N LYS A 111 6.02 -1.83 16.40
CA LYS A 111 7.25 -1.39 17.08
C LYS A 111 8.10 -0.53 16.14
N TRP A 112 8.31 -1.00 14.91
CA TRP A 112 9.08 -0.31 13.90
C TRP A 112 8.49 1.05 13.53
N VAL A 113 7.20 1.12 13.17
CA VAL A 113 6.57 2.38 12.74
C VAL A 113 6.57 3.43 13.85
N LYS A 114 6.47 3.00 15.12
CA LYS A 114 6.61 3.87 16.29
C LYS A 114 8.04 4.40 16.43
N GLY A 115 9.06 3.58 16.18
CA GLY A 115 10.47 3.99 16.17
C GLY A 115 10.76 4.96 15.02
N PHE A 116 10.37 4.57 13.81
CA PHE A 116 10.51 5.35 12.58
C PHE A 116 9.89 6.76 12.71
N GLY A 117 8.67 6.84 13.25
CA GLY A 117 8.00 8.11 13.52
C GLY A 117 8.74 9.00 14.53
N LYS A 118 9.38 8.41 15.56
CA LYS A 118 10.21 9.17 16.52
C LYS A 118 11.45 9.76 15.85
N THR A 119 12.14 8.99 15.02
CA THR A 119 13.33 9.45 14.26
C THR A 119 12.98 10.63 13.38
N LEU A 120 11.86 10.55 12.66
CA LEU A 120 11.37 11.62 11.79
C LEU A 120 10.66 12.77 12.53
N LYS A 121 10.40 12.63 13.84
CA LYS A 121 9.54 13.53 14.62
C LYS A 121 8.15 13.74 14.01
N ARG A 122 7.59 12.69 13.36
CA ARG A 122 6.27 12.69 12.70
C ARG A 122 5.31 11.73 13.43
N LYS A 123 4.00 12.04 13.42
CA LYS A 123 2.95 11.21 14.04
C LYS A 123 1.60 11.36 13.34
N GLY A 124 0.69 10.41 13.52
CA GLY A 124 -0.64 10.49 12.94
C GLY A 124 -0.58 10.67 11.42
N LYS A 125 -1.42 11.54 10.85
CA LYS A 125 -1.48 11.75 9.39
C LYS A 125 -0.13 12.15 8.78
N SER A 126 0.67 12.98 9.44
CA SER A 126 1.97 13.43 8.91
C SER A 126 3.04 12.33 8.86
N LEU A 127 2.81 11.19 9.52
CA LEU A 127 3.63 9.98 9.41
C LEU A 127 2.99 8.96 8.47
N PHE A 128 1.72 8.64 8.69
CA PHE A 128 1.07 7.52 8.05
C PHE A 128 0.66 7.80 6.60
N MET A 129 0.29 9.03 6.23
CA MET A 129 -0.02 9.38 4.84
C MET A 129 1.21 9.26 3.92
N PRO A 130 2.35 9.90 4.20
CA PRO A 130 3.53 9.75 3.34
C PRO A 130 4.03 8.29 3.32
N LEU A 131 4.03 7.61 4.46
CA LEU A 131 4.44 6.21 4.52
C LEU A 131 3.53 5.28 3.72
N ARG A 132 2.21 5.53 3.72
CA ARG A 132 1.24 4.78 2.90
C ARG A 132 1.53 4.95 1.42
N VAL A 133 1.73 6.19 0.96
CA VAL A 133 2.05 6.45 -0.44
C VAL A 133 3.34 5.76 -0.84
N LEU A 134 4.39 5.85 -0.03
CA LEU A 134 5.68 5.23 -0.33
C LEU A 134 5.62 3.70 -0.35
N LEU A 135 4.86 3.06 0.54
CA LEU A 135 4.81 1.59 0.63
C LEU A 135 3.77 0.95 -0.31
N THR A 136 2.66 1.65 -0.60
CA THR A 136 1.51 1.10 -1.34
C THR A 136 1.26 1.78 -2.69
N GLY A 137 1.88 2.93 -2.91
CA GLY A 137 1.67 3.76 -4.09
C GLY A 137 0.32 4.48 -4.10
N LYS A 138 -0.41 4.51 -2.97
CA LYS A 138 -1.81 4.95 -2.91
C LYS A 138 -2.06 5.89 -1.73
N LEU A 139 -3.02 6.80 -1.88
CA LEU A 139 -3.47 7.72 -0.82
C LEU A 139 -4.41 7.05 0.19
N HIS A 140 -5.16 6.06 -0.28
CA HIS A 140 -6.20 5.37 0.47
C HIS A 140 -6.08 3.86 0.27
N GLY A 141 -6.77 3.11 1.12
CA GLY A 141 -6.80 1.65 1.07
C GLY A 141 -7.11 1.07 2.44
N PRO A 142 -7.04 -0.26 2.56
CA PRO A 142 -7.26 -0.96 3.82
C PRO A 142 -6.15 -0.64 4.84
N ASP A 143 -6.15 -1.33 5.99
CA ASP A 143 -5.14 -1.14 7.01
C ASP A 143 -3.72 -1.27 6.42
N MET A 144 -2.88 -0.25 6.66
CA MET A 144 -1.58 -0.16 6.00
C MET A 144 -0.60 -1.20 6.55
N GLY A 145 -0.64 -1.49 7.86
CA GLY A 145 0.27 -2.47 8.46
C GLY A 145 0.01 -3.85 7.91
N SER A 146 -1.24 -4.30 7.96
CA SER A 146 -1.66 -5.57 7.36
C SER A 146 -1.42 -5.60 5.85
N SER A 147 -1.65 -4.50 5.13
CA SER A 147 -1.36 -4.43 3.69
C SER A 147 0.11 -4.71 3.39
N VAL A 148 1.04 -4.02 4.07
CA VAL A 148 2.48 -4.12 3.79
C VAL A 148 3.03 -5.47 4.23
N ILE A 149 2.55 -6.03 5.34
CA ILE A 149 2.87 -7.40 5.76
C ILE A 149 2.40 -8.41 4.72
N LEU A 150 1.20 -8.23 4.15
CA LEU A 150 0.68 -9.14 3.13
C LEU A 150 1.45 -9.02 1.81
N ILE A 151 1.84 -7.81 1.40
CA ILE A 151 2.73 -7.57 0.25
C ILE A 151 4.11 -8.24 0.49
N TYR A 152 4.64 -8.19 1.71
CA TYR A 152 5.86 -8.90 2.09
C TYR A 152 5.71 -10.41 1.94
N LYS A 153 4.64 -11.00 2.51
CA LYS A 153 4.35 -12.44 2.39
C LYS A 153 4.18 -12.88 0.94
N ALA A 154 3.48 -12.09 0.12
CA ALA A 154 3.29 -12.34 -1.31
C ALA A 154 4.64 -12.49 -2.04
N GLY A 155 5.61 -11.62 -1.74
CA GLY A 155 6.95 -11.64 -2.31
C GLY A 155 7.80 -12.85 -1.92
N ASN A 156 7.53 -13.44 -0.76
CA ASN A 156 8.38 -14.49 -0.19
C ASN A 156 7.81 -15.90 -0.35
N HIS A 157 6.50 -16.05 -0.56
CA HIS A 157 5.82 -17.37 -0.55
C HIS A 157 5.42 -17.88 -1.94
N GLY A 158 5.55 -17.07 -3.00
CA GLY A 158 5.28 -17.51 -4.38
C GLY A 158 3.80 -17.85 -4.69
N ILE A 159 2.87 -17.43 -3.83
CA ILE A 159 1.43 -17.69 -3.99
C ILE A 159 0.77 -16.81 -5.06
N VAL A 160 1.37 -15.65 -5.36
CA VAL A 160 0.83 -14.72 -6.35
C VAL A 160 1.30 -15.12 -7.74
N SER A 161 0.36 -15.27 -8.66
CA SER A 161 0.68 -15.65 -10.02
C SER A 161 1.42 -14.54 -10.77
N PRO A 162 2.37 -14.85 -11.67
CA PRO A 162 3.05 -13.84 -12.50
C PRO A 162 2.10 -12.95 -13.31
N GLN A 163 0.94 -13.47 -13.72
CA GLN A 163 -0.06 -12.71 -14.48
C GLN A 163 -0.84 -11.69 -13.64
N ALA A 164 -0.72 -11.72 -12.31
CA ALA A 164 -1.41 -10.79 -11.40
C ALA A 164 -0.79 -9.38 -11.39
N GLY A 165 0.33 -9.16 -12.08
CA GLY A 165 1.00 -7.86 -12.13
C GLY A 165 1.52 -7.39 -10.78
N PHE A 166 1.88 -8.34 -9.90
CA PHE A 166 2.33 -8.04 -8.55
C PHE A 166 3.71 -7.39 -8.54
N MET A 167 3.81 -6.29 -7.80
CA MET A 167 5.08 -5.61 -7.55
C MET A 167 5.55 -5.90 -6.13
N THR A 168 6.67 -6.61 -6.02
CA THR A 168 7.33 -6.97 -4.76
C THR A 168 7.83 -5.74 -4.01
N LEU A 169 8.10 -5.86 -2.70
CA LEU A 169 8.74 -4.77 -1.96
C LEU A 169 10.07 -4.37 -2.60
N LYS A 170 10.88 -5.32 -3.05
CA LYS A 170 12.15 -5.03 -3.71
C LYS A 170 11.95 -4.08 -4.91
N GLU A 171 11.04 -4.41 -5.82
CA GLU A 171 10.77 -3.58 -7.01
C GLU A 171 10.23 -2.21 -6.64
N ARG A 172 9.34 -2.13 -5.64
CA ARG A 172 8.82 -0.85 -5.13
C ARG A 172 9.94 0.04 -4.61
N PHE A 173 10.89 -0.53 -3.85
CA PHE A 173 12.04 0.21 -3.34
C PHE A 173 13.00 0.64 -4.45
N GLU A 174 13.21 -0.16 -5.50
CA GLU A 174 13.96 0.28 -6.68
C GLU A 174 13.31 1.49 -7.36
N ILE A 175 11.97 1.49 -7.48
CA ILE A 175 11.24 2.64 -8.04
C ILE A 175 11.42 3.88 -7.18
N LEU A 176 11.33 3.75 -5.85
CA LEU A 176 11.55 4.87 -4.93
C LEU A 176 12.93 5.52 -5.09
N ARG A 177 13.97 4.71 -5.36
CA ARG A 177 15.33 5.22 -5.63
C ARG A 177 15.43 6.00 -6.94
N GLN A 178 14.54 5.75 -7.90
CA GLN A 178 14.53 6.37 -9.22
C GLN A 178 13.62 7.61 -9.30
N LEU A 179 12.91 7.96 -8.22
CA LEU A 179 12.05 9.14 -8.20
C LEU A 179 12.85 10.44 -8.37
N ASN A 180 12.47 11.24 -9.35
CA ASN A 180 12.98 12.60 -9.52
C ASN A 180 12.23 13.55 -8.56
N TRP A 181 12.75 13.69 -7.34
CA TRP A 181 12.17 14.56 -6.32
C TRP A 181 12.16 16.03 -6.71
N GLU A 182 13.10 16.49 -7.53
CA GLU A 182 13.12 17.88 -8.00
C GLU A 182 11.93 18.15 -8.91
N ALA A 183 11.69 17.27 -9.90
CA ALA A 183 10.55 17.39 -10.81
C ALA A 183 9.20 17.32 -10.06
N LEU A 184 9.07 16.38 -9.11
CA LEU A 184 7.86 16.25 -8.28
C LEU A 184 7.57 17.49 -7.44
N ASN A 185 8.60 18.25 -7.06
CA ASN A 185 8.46 19.52 -6.34
C ASN A 185 8.35 20.74 -7.27
N GLN A 186 8.64 20.61 -8.57
CA GLN A 186 8.71 21.71 -9.54
C GLN A 186 7.49 21.82 -10.47
N ASP A 187 6.62 20.80 -10.57
CA ASP A 187 5.38 20.86 -11.36
C ASP A 187 4.40 21.93 -10.81
N HIS A 188 4.71 23.19 -11.11
CA HIS A 188 3.97 24.39 -10.78
C HIS A 188 4.02 25.37 -11.97
N PRO A 189 2.90 25.64 -12.65
CA PRO A 189 2.62 27.02 -12.99
C PRO A 189 2.42 27.74 -11.66
N ALA A 190 3.26 28.73 -11.37
CA ALA A 190 2.99 29.67 -10.30
C ALA A 190 1.59 30.24 -10.55
N LEU A 191 0.65 30.00 -9.65
CA LEU A 191 -0.55 30.82 -9.57
C LEU A 191 -0.03 32.21 -9.20
N GLU A 192 0.10 33.07 -10.21
CA GLU A 192 0.41 34.48 -10.04
C GLU A 192 -0.50 35.02 -8.95
N SER A 193 0.14 35.50 -7.89
CA SER A 193 -0.50 36.31 -6.87
C SER A 193 -1.16 37.47 -7.59
N ALA A 194 -2.49 37.43 -7.72
CA ALA A 194 -3.28 38.56 -8.12
C ALA A 194 -3.15 39.62 -7.02
N ALA A 195 -2.08 40.39 -7.09
CA ALA A 195 -1.95 41.67 -6.42
C ALA A 195 -3.01 42.58 -7.05
N THR A 196 -4.21 42.58 -6.46
CA THR A 196 -5.19 43.64 -6.67
C THR A 196 -4.61 44.93 -6.08
N ILE A 197 -3.85 45.63 -6.90
CA ILE A 197 -3.67 47.07 -6.78
C ILE A 197 -5.00 47.68 -7.24
N SER A 198 -5.75 48.26 -6.31
CA SER A 198 -6.79 49.24 -6.64
C SER A 198 -6.77 50.34 -5.60
N ASN A 199 -6.18 51.45 -6.04
CA ASN A 199 -6.34 52.87 -5.72
C ASN A 199 -7.21 53.28 -4.52
#